data_AF-A0A0D6AJN0-F1
#
_entry.id   AF-A0A0D6AJN0-F1
#
_cell.length_a   1.000
_cell.length_b   1.000
_cell.length_c   1.000
_cell.angle_alpha   90.00
_cell.angle_beta   90.00
_cell.angle_gamma   90.00
#
_symmetry.space_group_name_H-M   'P 1'
#
loop_
_entity.id
_entity.type
_entity.pdbx_description
1 polymer ?
#
loop_
_entity_poly.entity_id
_entity_poly.type
_entity_poly.pdbx_seq_one_letter_code
_entity_poly.pdbx_strand_id
1 'polypeptide(L)'
;MEVGKLIKKLVKIGLNPILLIFLVTLLVVNFSHFVRAENNNLPPLQVHPLPVSLQNWTSDIQEDYFNEIETHLAGYLIWSIFPVKIYLQSPDTNLSPAGLKDFQQWEKAAKMAIASWNPYLPLIEVNTLEEADILIYRRYPEFKAKINPETGLYNLPRAKAATTTVKFYLTETQPSQLRHRMTIEVNPHQTFEYLTSNITHELGHALGIWGHSLKNTDVMYFSHTKEIPAISPQDINTLKKIYQQPTRLGWNIN
;
A
#
# COMPACT_ATOMS: atom_id res chain seq x y z
N MET A 1 40.69 26.29 -2.02
CA MET A 1 42.18 26.21 -2.11
C MET A 1 42.69 24.76 -1.90
N GLU A 2 41.97 23.74 -2.38
CA GLU A 2 42.37 22.32 -2.16
C GLU A 2 42.46 21.48 -3.44
N VAL A 3 41.80 21.88 -4.53
CA VAL A 3 41.80 21.15 -5.81
C VAL A 3 43.21 21.04 -6.42
N GLY A 4 44.03 22.09 -6.28
CA GLY A 4 45.40 22.13 -6.82
C GLY A 4 46.39 21.18 -6.12
N LYS A 5 46.14 20.80 -4.85
CA LYS A 5 47.00 19.83 -4.13
C LYS A 5 46.66 18.39 -4.51
N LEU A 6 45.39 18.08 -4.79
CA LEU A 6 44.94 16.76 -5.22
C LEU A 6 45.52 16.38 -6.60
N ILE A 7 45.49 17.33 -7.54
CA ILE A 7 46.01 17.14 -8.91
C ILE A 7 47.52 16.85 -8.90
N LYS A 8 48.30 17.58 -8.08
CA LYS A 8 49.75 17.34 -7.95
C LYS A 8 50.08 15.98 -7.34
N LYS A 9 49.21 15.44 -6.47
CA LYS A 9 49.41 14.14 -5.81
C LYS A 9 49.12 12.97 -6.76
N LEU A 10 48.15 13.12 -7.65
CA LEU A 10 47.76 12.12 -8.66
C LEU A 10 48.80 11.96 -9.78
N VAL A 11 49.42 13.06 -10.23
CA VAL A 11 50.51 13.03 -11.24
C VAL A 11 51.75 12.27 -10.73
N LYS A 12 52.02 12.30 -9.42
CA LYS A 12 53.16 11.59 -8.80
C LYS A 12 53.03 10.06 -8.80
N ILE A 13 51.83 9.52 -9.05
CA ILE A 13 51.53 8.08 -9.04
C ILE A 13 51.58 7.49 -10.47
N GLY A 14 51.98 8.29 -11.47
CA GLY A 14 52.09 7.82 -12.86
C GLY A 14 50.75 7.63 -13.58
N LEU A 15 49.65 8.13 -13.00
CA LEU A 15 48.34 8.11 -13.62
C LEU A 15 48.22 9.25 -14.64
N ASN A 16 48.05 8.88 -15.91
CA ASN A 16 47.87 9.81 -17.01
C ASN A 16 46.58 10.64 -16.80
N PRO A 17 46.65 11.98 -16.74
CA PRO A 17 45.48 12.84 -16.52
C PRO A 17 44.41 12.67 -17.61
N ILE A 18 44.81 12.26 -18.83
CA ILE A 18 43.88 11.96 -19.92
C ILE A 18 43.04 10.70 -19.60
N LEU A 19 43.66 9.68 -18.99
CA LEU A 19 42.95 8.46 -18.58
C LEU A 19 41.94 8.72 -17.47
N LEU A 20 42.26 9.65 -16.55
CA LEU A 20 41.35 10.04 -15.46
C LEU A 20 40.13 10.82 -15.98
N ILE A 21 40.35 11.74 -16.93
CA ILE A 21 39.25 12.47 -17.59
C ILE A 21 38.39 11.48 -18.38
N PHE A 22 39.00 10.54 -19.09
CA PHE A 22 38.28 9.49 -19.83
C PHE A 22 37.48 8.58 -18.90
N LEU A 23 38.02 8.20 -17.75
CA LEU A 23 37.29 7.39 -16.75
C LEU A 23 36.13 8.16 -16.13
N VAL A 24 36.31 9.45 -15.83
CA VAL A 24 35.25 10.31 -15.27
C VAL A 24 34.16 10.57 -16.31
N THR A 25 34.48 10.81 -17.58
CA THR A 25 33.46 10.92 -18.63
C THR A 25 32.78 9.58 -18.90
N LEU A 26 33.50 8.44 -18.88
CA LEU A 26 32.88 7.12 -18.99
C LEU A 26 31.94 6.83 -17.81
N LEU A 27 32.30 7.27 -16.59
CA LEU A 27 31.47 7.13 -15.40
C LEU A 27 30.23 8.02 -15.46
N VAL A 28 30.37 9.28 -15.91
CA VAL A 28 29.24 10.22 -16.06
C VAL A 28 28.30 9.79 -17.19
N VAL A 29 28.82 9.28 -18.31
CA VAL A 29 28.00 8.76 -19.42
C VAL A 29 27.29 7.48 -18.99
N ASN A 30 27.94 6.57 -18.26
CA ASN A 30 27.26 5.39 -17.70
C ASN A 30 26.24 5.76 -16.61
N PHE A 31 26.49 6.78 -15.78
CA PHE A 31 25.51 7.26 -14.80
C PHE A 31 24.30 7.93 -15.48
N SER A 32 24.53 8.63 -16.59
CA SER A 32 23.46 9.20 -17.43
C SER A 32 22.61 8.11 -18.08
N HIS A 33 23.20 6.98 -18.47
CA HIS A 33 22.47 5.82 -18.96
C HIS A 33 21.77 5.03 -17.84
N PHE A 34 22.33 4.96 -16.63
CA PHE A 34 21.71 4.28 -15.49
C PHE A 34 20.53 5.06 -14.89
N VAL A 35 20.51 6.39 -15.02
CA VAL A 35 19.41 7.25 -14.52
C VAL A 35 18.33 7.47 -15.59
N ARG A 36 18.54 7.01 -16.83
CA ARG A 36 17.55 7.05 -17.92
C ARG A 36 17.10 5.66 -18.33
N ALA A 37 16.73 4.83 -17.35
CA ALA A 37 15.74 3.79 -17.60
C ALA A 37 14.43 4.51 -17.94
N GLU A 38 14.12 4.63 -19.23
CA GLU A 38 12.97 5.37 -19.72
C GLU A 38 11.66 4.87 -19.10
N ASN A 39 10.80 5.80 -18.72
CA ASN A 39 9.36 5.60 -18.45
C ASN A 39 8.57 4.97 -19.64
N ASN A 40 9.24 4.45 -20.66
CA ASN A 40 8.65 4.03 -21.93
C ASN A 40 7.98 2.65 -21.88
N ASN A 41 8.17 1.88 -20.80
CA ASN A 41 7.60 0.52 -20.68
C ASN A 41 6.43 0.43 -19.67
N LEU A 42 5.92 1.55 -19.16
CA LEU A 42 4.73 1.55 -18.30
C LEU A 42 3.52 2.11 -19.07
N PRO A 43 2.32 1.54 -18.89
CA PRO A 43 1.15 1.98 -19.61
C PRO A 43 0.82 3.42 -19.20
N PRO A 44 0.29 4.26 -20.11
CA PRO A 44 -0.09 5.62 -19.78
C PRO A 44 -1.16 5.64 -18.67
N LEU A 45 -1.16 6.72 -17.89
CA LEU A 45 -2.17 6.97 -16.87
C LEU A 45 -3.55 7.08 -17.52
N GLN A 46 -4.48 6.22 -17.13
CA GLN A 46 -5.81 6.11 -17.72
C GLN A 46 -6.86 5.86 -16.63
N VAL A 47 -8.08 6.33 -16.88
CA VAL A 47 -9.21 6.21 -15.94
C VAL A 47 -9.99 4.93 -16.24
N HIS A 48 -10.24 4.13 -15.21
CA HIS A 48 -11.14 2.97 -15.32
C HIS A 48 -12.61 3.39 -15.20
N PRO A 49 -13.56 2.66 -15.79
CA PRO A 49 -14.98 2.85 -15.49
C PRO A 49 -15.25 2.72 -13.99
N LEU A 50 -16.13 3.59 -13.45
CA LEU A 50 -16.54 3.49 -12.06
C LEU A 50 -17.27 2.16 -11.79
N PRO A 51 -17.00 1.49 -10.65
CA PRO A 51 -17.82 0.37 -10.19
C PRO A 51 -19.28 0.80 -10.04
N VAL A 52 -20.24 -0.06 -10.44
CA VAL A 52 -21.68 0.25 -10.42
C VAL A 52 -22.16 0.72 -9.04
N SER A 53 -21.65 0.10 -7.97
CA SER A 53 -21.93 0.51 -6.58
C SER A 53 -21.54 1.96 -6.29
N LEU A 54 -20.34 2.38 -6.72
CA LEU A 54 -19.86 3.77 -6.54
C LEU A 54 -20.53 4.74 -7.52
N GLN A 55 -20.91 4.27 -8.72
CA GLN A 55 -21.68 5.08 -9.67
C GLN A 55 -23.04 5.46 -9.09
N ASN A 56 -23.73 4.50 -8.48
CA ASN A 56 -25.05 4.67 -7.88
C ASN A 56 -25.01 5.32 -6.48
N TRP A 57 -23.82 5.41 -5.86
CA TRP A 57 -23.67 6.08 -4.58
C TRP A 57 -24.06 7.56 -4.66
N THR A 58 -24.96 7.94 -3.76
CA THR A 58 -25.40 9.31 -3.51
C THR A 58 -25.46 9.55 -2.01
N SER A 59 -25.19 10.78 -1.58
CA SER A 59 -25.31 11.19 -0.19
C SER A 59 -25.70 12.66 -0.12
N ASP A 60 -26.41 13.04 0.94
CA ASP A 60 -26.67 14.44 1.26
C ASP A 60 -25.38 15.17 1.70
N ILE A 61 -24.40 14.43 2.23
CA ILE A 61 -23.08 14.94 2.58
C ILE A 61 -22.21 14.95 1.31
N GLN A 62 -21.76 16.15 0.92
CA GLN A 62 -20.88 16.34 -0.26
C GLN A 62 -19.40 16.40 0.11
N GLU A 63 -19.07 16.42 1.39
CA GLU A 63 -17.69 16.49 1.87
C GLU A 63 -16.91 15.20 1.58
N ASP A 64 -15.61 15.35 1.39
CA ASP A 64 -14.61 14.31 1.25
C ASP A 64 -13.28 14.84 1.77
N TYR A 65 -12.28 13.96 1.86
CA TYR A 65 -10.93 14.29 2.27
C TYR A 65 -9.93 13.87 1.18
N PHE A 66 -10.31 13.99 -0.09
CA PHE A 66 -9.48 13.57 -1.21
C PHE A 66 -8.12 14.28 -1.27
N ASN A 67 -8.01 15.49 -0.73
CA ASN A 67 -6.74 16.22 -0.62
C ASN A 67 -5.73 15.56 0.34
N GLU A 68 -6.19 14.66 1.22
CA GLU A 68 -5.35 13.91 2.16
C GLU A 68 -4.87 12.58 1.57
N ILE A 69 -5.19 12.29 0.30
CA ILE A 69 -4.85 11.03 -0.36
C ILE A 69 -3.50 11.13 -1.05
N GLU A 70 -2.60 10.22 -0.71
CA GLU A 70 -1.30 10.09 -1.33
C GLU A 70 -1.39 9.28 -2.63
N THR A 71 -0.61 9.70 -3.63
CA THR A 71 -0.49 8.97 -4.90
C THR A 71 0.79 8.14 -4.95
N HIS A 72 0.75 7.03 -5.68
CA HIS A 72 1.93 6.21 -5.97
C HIS A 72 2.47 6.53 -7.37
N LEU A 73 3.66 6.02 -7.70
CA LEU A 73 4.22 6.10 -9.06
C LEU A 73 3.30 5.47 -10.12
N ALA A 74 2.48 4.48 -9.71
CA ALA A 74 1.47 3.85 -10.53
C ALA A 74 0.17 4.69 -10.66
N GLY A 75 0.07 5.85 -10.01
CA GLY A 75 -1.15 6.63 -9.86
C GLY A 75 -1.89 6.26 -8.57
N TYR A 76 -3.22 6.37 -8.60
CA TYR A 76 -4.07 5.95 -7.49
C TYR A 76 -4.20 4.42 -7.46
N LEU A 77 -4.27 3.86 -6.24
CA LEU A 77 -4.46 2.44 -6.01
C LEU A 77 -5.93 2.11 -6.20
N ILE A 78 -6.26 1.48 -7.32
CA ILE A 78 -7.65 1.09 -7.63
C ILE A 78 -7.71 -0.34 -8.14
N TRP A 79 -8.82 -0.99 -7.84
CA TRP A 79 -9.17 -2.30 -8.39
C TRP A 79 -10.00 -2.13 -9.66
N SER A 80 -9.58 -2.77 -10.75
CA SER A 80 -10.31 -2.73 -12.04
C SER A 80 -11.07 -4.01 -12.37
N ILE A 81 -10.89 -5.05 -11.56
CA ILE A 81 -11.58 -6.34 -11.71
C ILE A 81 -12.35 -6.60 -10.42
N PHE A 82 -13.63 -6.94 -10.58
CA PHE A 82 -14.54 -7.22 -9.48
C PHE A 82 -15.17 -8.60 -9.65
N PRO A 83 -15.50 -9.29 -8.54
CA PRO A 83 -15.23 -8.89 -7.15
C PRO A 83 -13.73 -8.94 -6.80
N VAL A 84 -13.31 -8.08 -5.87
CA VAL A 84 -11.96 -8.10 -5.30
C VAL A 84 -11.86 -9.31 -4.37
N LYS A 85 -10.85 -10.14 -4.60
CA LYS A 85 -10.70 -11.43 -3.89
C LYS A 85 -9.89 -11.26 -2.62
N ILE A 86 -10.43 -11.73 -1.50
CA ILE A 86 -9.84 -11.60 -0.18
C ILE A 86 -9.51 -12.96 0.39
N TYR A 87 -8.28 -13.16 0.83
CA TYR A 87 -7.88 -14.32 1.61
C TYR A 87 -7.75 -13.95 3.09
N LEU A 88 -8.39 -14.72 3.95
CA LEU A 88 -8.17 -14.71 5.40
C LEU A 88 -7.20 -15.83 5.77
N GLN A 89 -6.18 -15.51 6.56
CA GLN A 89 -5.28 -16.52 7.14
C GLN A 89 -6.06 -17.68 7.76
N SER A 90 -5.70 -18.92 7.41
CA SER A 90 -6.22 -20.13 8.04
C SER A 90 -5.62 -20.34 9.46
N PRO A 91 -6.33 -21.01 10.38
CA PRO A 91 -5.80 -21.29 11.71
C PRO A 91 -4.58 -22.22 11.64
N ASP A 92 -3.60 -22.01 12.53
CA ASP A 92 -2.50 -22.95 12.69
C ASP A 92 -3.04 -24.32 13.15
N THR A 93 -2.46 -25.40 12.63
CA THR A 93 -2.92 -26.77 12.92
C THR A 93 -2.76 -27.19 14.38
N ASN A 94 -1.92 -26.49 15.15
CA ASN A 94 -1.53 -26.83 16.51
C ASN A 94 -2.08 -25.86 17.58
N LEU A 95 -3.15 -25.11 17.29
CA LEU A 95 -3.75 -24.18 18.25
C LEU A 95 -4.37 -24.92 19.45
N SER A 96 -4.16 -24.37 20.65
CA SER A 96 -4.91 -24.78 21.84
C SER A 96 -6.40 -24.41 21.69
N PRO A 97 -7.32 -24.99 22.48
CA PRO A 97 -8.73 -24.59 22.45
C PRO A 97 -8.96 -23.09 22.67
N ALA A 98 -8.16 -22.46 23.55
CA ALA A 98 -8.18 -21.01 23.74
C ALA A 98 -7.67 -20.26 22.51
N GLY A 99 -6.54 -20.71 21.93
CA GLY A 99 -5.99 -20.11 20.71
C GLY A 99 -6.94 -20.21 19.51
N LEU A 100 -7.67 -21.32 19.38
CA LEU A 100 -8.70 -21.49 18.34
C LEU A 100 -9.87 -20.51 18.56
N LYS A 101 -10.31 -20.31 19.81
CA LYS A 101 -11.34 -19.33 20.14
C LYS A 101 -10.90 -17.90 19.80
N ASP A 102 -9.68 -17.53 20.12
CA ASP A 102 -9.12 -16.22 19.80
C ASP A 102 -8.99 -16.02 18.28
N PHE A 103 -8.62 -17.08 17.55
CA PHE A 103 -8.60 -17.07 16.10
C PHE A 103 -10.00 -16.86 15.51
N GLN A 104 -11.02 -17.58 16.01
CA GLN A 104 -12.41 -17.42 15.57
C GLN A 104 -12.94 -16.00 15.82
N GLN A 105 -12.54 -15.35 16.92
CA GLN A 105 -12.89 -13.96 17.17
C GLN A 105 -12.27 -13.01 16.14
N TRP A 106 -10.99 -13.22 15.81
CA TRP A 106 -10.32 -12.47 14.76
C TRP A 106 -10.97 -12.69 13.39
N GLU A 107 -11.26 -13.94 13.02
CA GLU A 107 -11.90 -14.28 11.74
C GLU A 107 -13.27 -13.62 11.64
N LYS A 108 -14.06 -13.66 12.73
CA LYS A 108 -15.35 -12.97 12.80
C LYS A 108 -15.21 -11.46 12.62
N ALA A 109 -14.21 -10.83 13.24
CA ALA A 109 -13.94 -9.40 13.07
C ALA A 109 -13.58 -9.06 11.62
N ALA A 110 -12.74 -9.88 10.99
CA ALA A 110 -12.37 -9.71 9.58
C ALA A 110 -13.59 -9.82 8.64
N LYS A 111 -14.44 -10.83 8.86
CA LYS A 111 -15.69 -11.00 8.10
C LYS A 111 -16.65 -9.82 8.27
N MET A 112 -16.73 -9.24 9.47
CA MET A 112 -17.54 -8.03 9.70
C MET A 112 -16.97 -6.80 8.96
N ALA A 113 -15.65 -6.63 8.93
CA ALA A 113 -15.00 -5.57 8.17
C ALA A 113 -15.26 -5.71 6.66
N ILE A 114 -15.11 -6.92 6.11
CA ILE A 114 -15.43 -7.23 4.71
C ILE A 114 -16.89 -6.91 4.41
N ALA A 115 -17.83 -7.39 5.24
CA ALA A 115 -19.25 -7.14 5.07
C ALA A 115 -19.61 -5.65 5.13
N SER A 116 -18.85 -4.85 5.89
CA SER A 116 -19.08 -3.40 6.00
C SER A 116 -18.75 -2.69 4.69
N TRP A 117 -17.66 -3.06 4.01
CA TRP A 117 -17.23 -2.45 2.74
C TRP A 117 -17.96 -2.99 1.51
N ASN A 118 -18.47 -4.22 1.56
CA ASN A 118 -19.07 -4.93 0.44
C ASN A 118 -20.22 -4.18 -0.30
N PRO A 119 -21.08 -3.36 0.37
CA PRO A 119 -22.08 -2.54 -0.31
C PRO A 119 -21.50 -1.52 -1.30
N TYR A 120 -20.25 -1.09 -1.07
CA TYR A 120 -19.60 -0.01 -1.82
C TYR A 120 -18.64 -0.51 -2.88
N LEU A 121 -18.01 -1.67 -2.64
CA LEU A 121 -17.17 -2.37 -3.61
C LEU A 121 -17.39 -3.87 -3.46
N PRO A 122 -17.65 -4.63 -4.56
CA PRO A 122 -17.86 -6.07 -4.46
C PRO A 122 -16.60 -6.81 -3.98
N LEU A 123 -16.73 -7.54 -2.87
CA LEU A 123 -15.70 -8.34 -2.22
C LEU A 123 -16.13 -9.80 -2.15
N ILE A 124 -15.17 -10.72 -2.30
CA ILE A 124 -15.42 -12.15 -2.11
C ILE A 124 -14.26 -12.82 -1.37
N GLU A 125 -14.58 -13.68 -0.42
CA GLU A 125 -13.58 -14.52 0.25
C GLU A 125 -13.14 -15.68 -0.67
N VAL A 126 -11.85 -15.94 -0.73
CA VAL A 126 -11.24 -17.08 -1.43
C VAL A 126 -10.37 -17.90 -0.48
N ASN A 127 -10.20 -19.19 -0.79
CA ASN A 127 -9.51 -20.13 0.10
C ASN A 127 -8.01 -20.29 -0.20
N THR A 128 -7.51 -19.69 -1.29
CA THR A 128 -6.13 -19.82 -1.76
C THR A 128 -5.44 -18.45 -1.84
N LEU A 129 -4.14 -18.42 -1.53
CA LEU A 129 -3.34 -17.19 -1.53
C LEU A 129 -3.10 -16.66 -2.95
N GLU A 130 -3.00 -17.57 -3.91
CA GLU A 130 -2.66 -17.29 -5.30
C GLU A 130 -3.77 -16.51 -5.99
N GLU A 131 -5.02 -16.80 -5.65
CA GLU A 131 -6.20 -16.16 -6.23
C GLU A 131 -6.52 -14.80 -5.60
N ALA A 132 -5.96 -14.49 -4.43
CA ALA A 132 -6.32 -13.31 -3.67
C ALA A 132 -5.64 -12.02 -4.17
N ASP A 133 -6.43 -10.95 -4.18
CA ASP A 133 -6.00 -9.57 -4.41
C ASP A 133 -5.59 -8.89 -3.09
N ILE A 134 -6.28 -9.23 -1.99
CA ILE A 134 -6.03 -8.74 -0.63
C ILE A 134 -5.79 -9.92 0.30
N LEU A 135 -4.72 -9.87 1.08
CA LEU A 135 -4.37 -10.86 2.10
C LEU A 135 -4.56 -10.25 3.48
N ILE A 136 -5.26 -10.94 4.39
CA ILE A 136 -5.43 -10.48 5.78
C ILE A 136 -4.82 -11.51 6.74
N TYR A 137 -3.78 -11.10 7.46
CA TYR A 137 -3.03 -11.92 8.40
C TYR A 137 -3.25 -11.53 9.86
N ARG A 138 -3.38 -12.55 10.70
CA ARG A 138 -3.39 -12.48 12.16
C ARG A 138 -1.96 -12.57 12.69
N ARG A 139 -1.20 -11.49 12.61
CA ARG A 139 0.18 -11.42 13.09
C ARG A 139 0.61 -9.99 13.41
N TYR A 140 1.66 -9.86 14.22
CA TYR A 140 2.25 -8.55 14.49
C TYR A 140 2.77 -7.91 13.19
N PRO A 141 2.43 -6.64 12.92
CA PRO A 141 3.04 -5.88 11.84
C PRO A 141 4.57 -5.87 11.95
N GLU A 142 5.27 -6.03 10.84
CA GLU A 142 6.74 -6.03 10.85
C GLU A 142 7.32 -4.66 11.23
N PHE A 143 8.30 -4.64 12.15
CA PHE A 143 9.06 -3.45 12.52
C PHE A 143 10.39 -3.40 11.78
N LYS A 144 10.63 -2.32 11.03
CA LYS A 144 12.00 -1.97 10.63
C LYS A 144 12.51 -0.92 11.60
N ALA A 145 13.37 -1.35 12.54
CA ALA A 145 14.08 -0.43 13.42
C ALA A 145 14.89 0.54 12.53
N LYS A 146 14.70 1.85 12.73
CA LYS A 146 15.48 2.87 12.02
C LYS A 146 16.58 3.35 12.98
N ILE A 147 17.82 3.35 12.52
CA ILE A 147 18.89 4.03 13.24
C ILE A 147 18.71 5.52 13.00
N ASN A 148 18.65 6.31 14.07
CA ASN A 148 18.70 7.75 13.95
C ASN A 148 20.11 8.14 13.47
N PRO A 149 20.26 8.75 12.27
CA PRO A 149 21.58 9.05 11.70
C PRO A 149 22.35 10.12 12.49
N GLU A 150 21.69 10.92 13.31
CA GLU A 150 22.30 11.99 14.11
C GLU A 150 22.77 11.50 15.49
N THR A 151 22.01 10.58 16.10
CA THR A 151 22.30 10.11 17.47
C THR A 151 22.90 8.71 17.53
N GLY A 152 22.86 7.95 16.42
CA GLY A 152 23.30 6.55 16.38
C GLY A 152 22.44 5.58 17.19
N LEU A 153 21.35 6.07 17.81
CA LEU A 153 20.44 5.27 18.61
C LEU A 153 19.38 4.61 17.74
N TYR A 154 18.92 3.42 18.17
CA TYR A 154 17.74 2.79 17.61
C TYR A 154 16.51 3.64 17.92
N ASN A 155 15.84 4.12 16.88
CA ASN A 155 14.46 4.57 17.01
C ASN A 155 13.58 3.32 16.90
N LEU A 156 13.10 2.84 18.05
CA LEU A 156 12.12 1.76 18.11
C LEU A 156 10.74 2.36 17.85
N PRO A 157 10.14 2.18 16.66
CA PRO A 157 8.80 2.69 16.39
C PRO A 157 7.81 2.04 17.36
N ARG A 158 6.78 2.81 17.77
CA ARG A 158 5.68 2.30 18.60
C ARG A 158 5.05 1.08 17.93
N ALA A 159 4.66 0.09 18.75
CA ALA A 159 3.96 -1.08 18.27
C ALA A 159 2.70 -0.68 17.49
N LYS A 160 2.59 -1.13 16.23
CA LYS A 160 1.42 -0.88 15.40
C LYS A 160 0.32 -1.89 15.70
N ALA A 161 -0.90 -1.40 15.77
CA ALA A 161 -2.10 -2.21 15.93
C ALA A 161 -2.37 -3.04 14.67
N ALA A 162 -2.26 -2.40 13.52
CA ALA A 162 -2.35 -3.02 12.21
C ALA A 162 -1.51 -2.24 11.18
N THR A 163 -1.36 -2.80 9.98
CA THR A 163 -0.80 -2.09 8.83
C THR A 163 -1.30 -2.68 7.53
N THR A 164 -1.43 -1.82 6.51
CA THR A 164 -1.62 -2.22 5.12
C THR A 164 -0.36 -1.94 4.32
N THR A 165 0.00 -2.86 3.44
CA THR A 165 1.12 -2.72 2.50
C THR A 165 0.69 -3.08 1.10
N VAL A 166 1.34 -2.46 0.11
CA VAL A 166 1.10 -2.71 -1.32
C VAL A 166 2.33 -3.36 -1.96
N LYS A 167 2.10 -4.39 -2.78
CA LYS A 167 3.12 -4.99 -3.65
C LYS A 167 2.66 -4.91 -5.10
N PHE A 168 3.45 -4.25 -5.94
CA PHE A 168 3.22 -4.22 -7.38
C PHE A 168 3.84 -5.42 -8.08
N TYR A 169 3.22 -5.90 -9.16
CA TYR A 169 3.72 -6.99 -9.98
C TYR A 169 3.21 -6.87 -11.43
N LEU A 170 3.89 -7.53 -12.36
CA LEU A 170 3.42 -7.71 -13.73
C LEU A 170 2.70 -9.05 -13.86
N THR A 171 1.56 -9.08 -14.54
CA THR A 171 0.88 -10.34 -14.85
C THR A 171 1.69 -11.14 -15.86
N GLU A 172 1.56 -12.47 -15.80
CA GLU A 172 2.17 -13.40 -16.76
C GLU A 172 1.34 -13.53 -18.06
N THR A 173 0.29 -12.72 -18.22
CA THR A 173 -0.53 -12.67 -19.43
C THR A 173 0.21 -11.95 -20.56
N GLN A 174 -0.17 -12.22 -21.81
CA GLN A 174 0.30 -11.45 -22.96
C GLN A 174 -0.89 -10.72 -23.62
N PRO A 175 -0.91 -9.38 -23.65
CA PRO A 175 0.06 -8.46 -23.04
C PRO A 175 0.03 -8.52 -21.50
N SER A 176 1.17 -8.18 -20.89
CA SER A 176 1.28 -8.10 -19.42
C SER A 176 0.56 -6.86 -18.91
N GLN A 177 0.17 -6.86 -17.64
CA GLN A 177 -0.47 -5.73 -16.97
C GLN A 177 0.24 -5.42 -15.67
N LEU A 178 0.43 -4.14 -15.35
CA LEU A 178 0.84 -3.74 -14.02
C LEU A 178 -0.34 -3.89 -13.05
N ARG A 179 -0.17 -4.70 -12.02
CA ARG A 179 -1.18 -4.92 -10.97
C ARG A 179 -0.55 -4.81 -9.59
N HIS A 180 -1.40 -4.90 -8.57
CA HIS A 180 -0.97 -4.84 -7.19
C HIS A 180 -1.71 -5.85 -6.32
N ARG A 181 -1.09 -6.21 -5.21
CA ARG A 181 -1.66 -7.03 -4.14
C ARG A 181 -1.51 -6.26 -2.83
N MET A 182 -2.55 -6.28 -2.00
CA MET A 182 -2.53 -5.66 -0.69
C MET A 182 -2.36 -6.71 0.40
N THR A 183 -1.61 -6.37 1.43
CA THR A 183 -1.45 -7.21 2.62
C THR A 183 -1.78 -6.40 3.86
N ILE A 184 -2.77 -6.86 4.61
CA ILE A 184 -3.17 -6.35 5.91
C ILE A 184 -2.62 -7.28 6.98
N GLU A 185 -1.93 -6.73 7.97
CA GLU A 185 -1.43 -7.46 9.12
C GLU A 185 -2.02 -6.84 10.39
N VAL A 186 -2.69 -7.64 11.21
CA VAL A 186 -3.35 -7.16 12.42
C VAL A 186 -2.82 -7.89 13.65
N ASN A 187 -2.43 -7.12 14.66
CA ASN A 187 -1.98 -7.64 15.93
C ASN A 187 -3.10 -8.50 16.57
N PRO A 188 -2.84 -9.78 16.88
CA PRO A 188 -3.85 -10.68 17.41
C PRO A 188 -4.35 -10.36 18.82
N HIS A 189 -3.61 -9.58 19.60
CA HIS A 189 -3.91 -9.34 21.02
C HIS A 189 -4.69 -8.05 21.22
N GLN A 190 -5.91 -8.03 20.68
CA GLN A 190 -6.82 -6.90 20.74
C GLN A 190 -8.23 -7.38 21.11
N THR A 191 -9.05 -6.49 21.66
CA THR A 191 -10.47 -6.84 21.86
C THR A 191 -11.17 -6.96 20.52
N PHE A 192 -12.31 -7.63 20.50
CA PHE A 192 -13.10 -7.80 19.29
C PHE A 192 -13.42 -6.48 18.59
N GLU A 193 -13.78 -5.44 19.34
CA GLU A 193 -14.13 -4.12 18.81
C GLU A 193 -12.92 -3.44 18.16
N TYR A 194 -11.74 -3.53 18.81
CA TYR A 194 -10.49 -3.03 18.23
C TYR A 194 -10.10 -3.81 16.97
N LEU A 195 -10.24 -5.14 16.98
CA LEU A 195 -9.98 -5.95 15.79
C LEU A 195 -10.87 -5.52 14.63
N THR A 196 -12.18 -5.41 14.86
CA THR A 196 -13.12 -5.00 13.81
C THR A 196 -12.81 -3.59 13.33
N SER A 197 -12.61 -2.62 14.23
CA SER A 197 -12.28 -1.24 13.84
C SER A 197 -10.99 -1.16 13.03
N ASN A 198 -9.92 -1.84 13.47
CA ASN A 198 -8.63 -1.81 12.78
C ASN A 198 -8.73 -2.50 11.42
N ILE A 199 -9.34 -3.69 11.34
CA ILE A 199 -9.46 -4.38 10.05
C ILE A 199 -10.33 -3.58 9.08
N THR A 200 -11.40 -2.93 9.53
CA THR A 200 -12.22 -2.07 8.66
C THR A 200 -11.43 -0.87 8.14
N HIS A 201 -10.62 -0.22 8.98
CA HIS A 201 -9.74 0.89 8.59
C HIS A 201 -8.70 0.45 7.55
N GLU A 202 -7.95 -0.61 7.85
CA GLU A 202 -6.92 -1.14 6.97
C GLU A 202 -7.51 -1.65 5.65
N LEU A 203 -8.72 -2.23 5.67
CA LEU A 203 -9.43 -2.59 4.44
C LEU A 203 -9.76 -1.35 3.61
N GLY A 204 -10.07 -0.20 4.21
CA GLY A 204 -10.22 1.06 3.48
C GLY A 204 -8.93 1.47 2.74
N HIS A 205 -7.76 1.33 3.38
CA HIS A 205 -6.47 1.50 2.71
C HIS A 205 -6.29 0.49 1.57
N ALA A 206 -6.60 -0.79 1.80
CA ALA A 206 -6.49 -1.84 0.79
C ALA A 206 -7.45 -1.67 -0.40
N LEU A 207 -8.54 -0.93 -0.21
CA LEU A 207 -9.48 -0.57 -1.26
C LEU A 207 -9.10 0.70 -2.02
N GLY A 208 -8.07 1.42 -1.58
CA GLY A 208 -7.49 2.53 -2.32
C GLY A 208 -7.41 3.86 -1.56
N ILE A 209 -8.03 3.98 -0.38
CA ILE A 209 -7.96 5.19 0.45
C ILE A 209 -6.59 5.28 1.12
N TRP A 210 -5.56 5.65 0.36
CA TRP A 210 -4.18 5.74 0.82
C TRP A 210 -3.90 7.09 1.51
N GLY A 211 -4.58 7.30 2.63
CA GLY A 211 -4.59 8.54 3.41
C GLY A 211 -5.59 8.43 4.55
N HIS A 212 -5.82 9.51 5.28
CA HIS A 212 -6.70 9.51 6.46
C HIS A 212 -7.74 10.62 6.39
N SER A 213 -8.91 10.36 6.98
CA SER A 213 -9.85 11.43 7.32
C SER A 213 -9.32 12.28 8.47
N LEU A 214 -9.73 13.54 8.49
CA LEU A 214 -9.49 14.48 9.60
C LEU A 214 -10.57 14.40 10.68
N LYS A 215 -11.69 13.70 10.44
CA LYS A 215 -12.81 13.61 11.36
C LYS A 215 -12.82 12.28 12.10
N ASN A 216 -12.89 12.36 13.43
CA ASN A 216 -12.85 11.19 14.32
C ASN A 216 -14.07 10.26 14.26
N THR A 217 -15.12 10.65 13.53
CA THR A 217 -16.31 9.82 13.27
C THR A 217 -16.15 8.92 12.06
N ASP A 218 -15.18 9.20 11.19
CA ASP A 218 -14.99 8.47 9.96
C ASP A 218 -14.11 7.23 10.22
N VAL A 219 -14.36 6.13 9.50
CA VAL A 219 -13.57 4.92 9.72
C VAL A 219 -12.10 5.14 9.36
N MET A 220 -11.82 6.06 8.42
CA MET A 220 -10.47 6.38 7.97
C MET A 220 -9.75 7.42 8.84
N TYR A 221 -10.27 7.77 10.03
CA TYR A 221 -9.52 8.60 10.97
C TYR A 221 -8.27 7.87 11.50
N PHE A 222 -7.13 8.56 11.57
CA PHE A 222 -5.84 7.96 11.92
C PHE A 222 -5.76 7.38 13.35
N SER A 223 -6.71 7.72 14.23
CA SER A 223 -6.71 7.29 15.63
C SER A 223 -7.78 6.25 15.90
N HIS A 224 -7.37 5.11 16.43
CA HIS A 224 -8.25 4.01 16.77
C HIS A 224 -9.17 4.36 17.94
N THR A 225 -10.47 4.15 17.75
CA THR A 225 -11.49 4.29 18.81
C THR A 225 -11.97 2.90 19.23
N LYS A 226 -12.63 2.81 20.40
CA LYS A 226 -13.26 1.56 20.87
C LYS A 226 -14.60 1.28 20.20
N GLU A 227 -15.24 2.32 19.68
CA GLU A 227 -16.47 2.18 18.94
C GLU A 227 -16.13 1.65 17.55
N ILE A 228 -16.95 0.74 17.02
CA ILE A 228 -16.78 0.27 15.65
C ILE A 228 -17.38 1.36 14.75
N PRO A 229 -16.58 2.22 14.08
CA PRO A 229 -17.14 3.28 13.28
C PRO A 229 -17.84 2.67 12.06
N ALA A 230 -19.02 3.21 11.75
CA ALA A 230 -19.63 2.93 10.46
C ALA A 230 -18.81 3.61 9.35
N ILE A 231 -18.78 3.02 8.15
CA ILE A 231 -18.19 3.69 7.00
C ILE A 231 -19.03 4.93 6.70
N SER A 232 -18.40 6.10 6.79
CA SER A 232 -19.08 7.38 6.66
C SER A 232 -19.34 7.71 5.19
N PRO A 233 -20.29 8.62 4.90
CA PRO A 233 -20.43 9.15 3.56
C PRO A 233 -19.17 9.83 3.00
N GLN A 234 -18.35 10.44 3.85
CA GLN A 234 -17.09 11.08 3.43
C GLN A 234 -16.05 10.04 3.00
N ASP A 235 -16.01 8.88 3.66
CA ASP A 235 -15.16 7.77 3.26
C ASP A 235 -15.53 7.30 1.84
N ILE A 236 -16.84 7.16 1.57
CA ILE A 236 -17.33 6.72 0.25
C ILE A 236 -17.17 7.80 -0.82
N ASN A 237 -17.39 9.07 -0.49
CA ASN A 237 -17.15 10.18 -1.41
C ASN A 237 -15.67 10.25 -1.80
N THR A 238 -14.77 10.06 -0.83
CA THR A 238 -13.32 10.01 -1.07
C THR A 238 -12.97 8.80 -1.94
N LEU A 239 -13.48 7.61 -1.62
CA LEU A 239 -13.28 6.40 -2.41
C LEU A 239 -13.77 6.58 -3.86
N LYS A 240 -14.96 7.17 -4.06
CA LYS A 240 -15.50 7.47 -5.38
C LYS A 240 -14.57 8.40 -6.16
N LYS A 241 -14.07 9.47 -5.54
CA LYS A 241 -13.11 10.38 -6.18
C LYS A 241 -11.82 9.67 -6.59
N ILE A 242 -11.29 8.78 -5.75
CA ILE A 242 -10.10 7.95 -6.03
C ILE A 242 -10.33 7.08 -7.27
N TYR A 243 -11.49 6.42 -7.36
CA TYR A 243 -11.83 5.56 -8.50
C TYR A 243 -12.14 6.33 -9.80
N GLN A 244 -12.28 7.66 -9.75
CA GLN A 244 -12.35 8.54 -10.93
C GLN A 244 -10.98 9.00 -11.42
N GLN A 245 -9.91 8.72 -10.66
CA GLN A 245 -8.58 9.18 -11.02
C GLN A 245 -7.88 8.25 -12.00
N PRO A 246 -6.92 8.78 -12.76
CA PRO A 246 -6.12 7.95 -13.63
C PRO A 246 -5.13 7.08 -12.84
N THR A 247 -4.90 5.88 -13.36
CA THR A 247 -3.93 4.90 -12.84
C THR A 247 -3.24 4.18 -14.00
N ARG A 248 -2.10 3.57 -13.72
CA ARG A 248 -1.40 2.63 -14.61
C ARG A 248 -1.83 1.19 -14.38
N LEU A 249 -2.56 0.94 -13.29
CA LEU A 249 -2.96 -0.39 -12.85
C LEU A 249 -4.03 -0.98 -13.77
N GLY A 250 -3.90 -2.27 -14.11
CA GLY A 250 -4.90 -3.02 -14.87
C GLY A 250 -4.98 -2.69 -16.36
N TRP A 251 -4.02 -1.93 -16.90
CA TRP A 251 -3.89 -1.67 -18.33
C TRP A 251 -2.82 -2.55 -18.95
N ASN A 252 -3.01 -2.93 -20.21
CA ASN A 252 -2.04 -3.68 -20.99
C ASN A 252 -0.77 -2.85 -21.21
N ILE A 253 0.37 -3.47 -20.98
CA ILE A 253 1.69 -2.96 -21.33
C ILE A 253 1.99 -3.42 -22.74
N ASN A 254 2.19 -2.45 -23.63
CA ASN A 254 2.56 -2.69 -25.03
C ASN A 254 4.06 -2.88 -25.19
#